data_AF-A0A9E2EGH7-F1
#
_entry.id   AF-A0A9E2EGH7-F1
#
_cell.length_a   1.000
_cell.length_b   1.000
_cell.length_c   1.000
_cell.angle_alpha   90.00
_cell.angle_beta   90.00
_cell.angle_gamma   90.00
#
_symmetry.space_group_name_H-M   'P 1'
#
loop_
_entity.id
_entity.type
_entity.pdbx_description
1 polymer ?
#
loop_
_entity_poly.entity_id
_entity_poly.type
_entity_poly.pdbx_seq_one_letter_code
_entity_poly.pdbx_strand_id
1 'polypeptide(L)' 'MSTPPDLPFYEAVSRRRMVRNYTDEPVEGEAVDRIVAAGRRAPSAGFSQGQSFVVVTDTATRGRIAELAEESQYVAQGFD' A
#
# COMPACT_ATOMS: atom_id res chain seq x y z
N MET A 1 -30.09 -4.21 -8.12
CA MET A 1 -29.57 -5.42 -8.77
C MET A 1 -28.13 -5.58 -8.34
N SER A 2 -27.81 -6.58 -7.52
CA SER A 2 -26.41 -6.89 -7.18
C SER A 2 -25.87 -7.74 -8.32
N THR A 3 -25.01 -7.14 -9.15
CA THR A 3 -24.17 -7.91 -10.06
C THR A 3 -23.35 -8.86 -9.21
N PRO A 4 -23.33 -10.19 -9.49
CA PRO A 4 -22.43 -11.09 -8.80
C PRO A 4 -21.01 -10.55 -9.01
N PRO A 5 -20.18 -10.53 -7.98
CA PRO A 5 -18.91 -9.87 -8.10
C PRO A 5 -18.00 -10.60 -9.08
N ASP A 6 -17.22 -9.82 -9.83
CA ASP A 6 -16.20 -10.35 -10.72
C ASP A 6 -15.29 -11.31 -9.95
N LEU A 7 -15.27 -12.59 -10.36
CA LEU A 7 -14.39 -13.65 -9.83
C LEU A 7 -12.95 -13.17 -9.55
N PRO A 8 -12.33 -12.34 -10.42
CA PRO A 8 -11.01 -11.75 -10.17
C PRO A 8 -10.87 -10.92 -8.88
N PHE A 9 -11.91 -10.20 -8.43
CA PHE A 9 -11.82 -9.38 -7.22
C PHE A 9 -11.78 -10.24 -5.95
N TYR A 10 -12.71 -11.19 -5.81
CA TYR A 10 -12.75 -12.07 -4.63
C TYR A 10 -11.54 -13.01 -4.59
N GLU A 11 -11.05 -13.43 -5.75
CA GLU A 11 -9.78 -14.14 -5.87
C GLU A 11 -8.62 -13.30 -5.34
N ALA A 12 -8.48 -12.04 -5.77
CA ALA A 12 -7.45 -11.12 -5.30
C ALA A 12 -7.54 -10.89 -3.78
N VAL A 13 -8.73 -10.68 -3.24
CA VAL A 13 -8.96 -10.52 -1.79
C VAL A 13 -8.54 -11.78 -1.03
N SER A 14 -8.94 -12.97 -1.50
CA SER A 14 -8.61 -14.24 -0.83
C SER A 14 -7.11 -14.57 -0.84
N ARG A 15 -6.40 -14.15 -1.89
CA ARG A 15 -4.97 -14.35 -2.06
C ARG A 15 -4.11 -13.33 -1.32
N ARG A 16 -4.69 -12.23 -0.83
CA ARG A 16 -3.92 -11.19 -0.14
C ARG A 16 -3.15 -11.79 1.05
N ARG A 17 -1.87 -11.45 1.13
CA ARG A 17 -0.97 -11.77 2.24
C ARG A 17 -0.24 -10.49 2.67
N MET A 18 0.34 -10.51 3.87
CA MET A 18 1.31 -9.50 4.27
C MET A 18 2.65 -9.89 3.66
N VAL A 19 3.17 -9.04 2.78
CA VAL A 19 4.47 -9.24 2.11
C VAL A 19 5.46 -8.28 2.75
N ARG A 20 6.66 -8.77 3.04
CA ARG A 20 7.72 -8.03 3.72
C ARG A 20 9.07 -8.14 3.01
N ASN A 21 9.24 -9.16 2.17
CA ASN A 21 10.36 -9.30 1.26
C ASN A 21 9.97 -8.84 -0.14
N TYR A 22 10.70 -7.89 -0.70
CA TYR A 22 10.48 -7.30 -2.02
C TYR A 22 11.75 -7.38 -2.85
N THR A 23 11.58 -7.45 -4.17
CA THR A 23 12.68 -7.29 -5.13
C THR A 23 13.05 -5.82 -5.31
N ASP A 24 14.21 -5.55 -5.90
CA ASP A 24 14.62 -4.19 -6.29
C ASP A 24 13.93 -3.68 -7.57
N GLU A 25 13.05 -4.49 -8.18
CA GLU A 25 12.26 -4.10 -9.34
C GLU A 25 11.39 -2.87 -9.01
N PRO A 26 11.46 -1.78 -9.81
CA PRO A 26 10.67 -0.59 -9.56
C PRO A 26 9.19 -0.87 -9.81
N VAL A 27 8.33 -0.19 -9.04
CA VAL A 27 6.89 -0.19 -9.30
C VAL A 27 6.57 0.82 -10.39
N GLU A 28 5.79 0.40 -11.39
CA GLU A 28 5.27 1.28 -12.44
C GLU A 28 4.48 2.47 -11.86
N GLY A 29 4.81 3.68 -12.29
CA GLY A 29 4.19 4.91 -11.77
C GLY A 29 2.66 4.91 -11.94
N GLU A 30 2.16 4.42 -13.07
CA GLU A 30 0.73 4.31 -13.33
C GLU A 30 0.02 3.38 -12.33
N ALA A 31 0.70 2.32 -11.87
CA ALA A 31 0.14 1.43 -10.86
C ALA A 31 -0.03 2.16 -9.52
N VAL A 32 0.94 2.98 -9.12
CA VAL A 32 0.87 3.81 -7.91
C VAL A 32 -0.28 4.81 -8.02
N ASP A 33 -0.44 5.47 -9.16
CA ASP A 33 -1.52 6.42 -9.40
C ASP A 33 -2.91 5.76 -9.26
N ARG A 34 -3.08 4.56 -9.84
CA ARG A 34 -4.33 3.79 -9.71
C ARG A 34 -4.64 3.43 -8.25
N ILE A 35 -3.62 3.06 -7.47
CA ILE A 35 -3.78 2.74 -6.04
C ILE A 35 -4.22 3.98 -5.25
N VAL A 36 -3.54 5.12 -5.42
CA VAL A 36 -3.87 6.37 -4.72
C VAL A 36 -5.27 6.85 -5.12
N ALA A 37 -5.62 6.77 -6.40
CA ALA A 37 -6.95 7.11 -6.90
C ALA A 37 -8.06 6.25 -6.27
N ALA A 38 -7.81 4.95 -6.09
CA ALA A 38 -8.74 4.05 -5.40
C ALA A 38 -8.91 4.43 -3.93
N GLY A 39 -7.82 4.73 -3.21
CA GLY A 39 -7.85 5.17 -1.82
C GLY A 39 -8.66 6.47 -1.62
N ARG A 40 -8.46 7.46 -2.48
CA ARG A 40 -9.19 8.74 -2.43
C ARG A 40 -10.70 8.61 -2.68
N ARG A 41 -11.13 7.54 -3.35
CA ARG A 41 -12.56 7.27 -3.61
C ARG A 41 -13.26 6.55 -2.45
N ALA A 42 -12.52 6.13 -1.43
CA ALA A 42 -13.11 5.50 -0.26
C ALA A 42 -14.11 6.45 0.44
N PRO A 43 -15.22 5.92 0.99
CA PRO A 43 -16.17 6.74 1.71
C PRO A 43 -15.50 7.39 2.94
N SER A 44 -15.88 8.63 3.24
CA SER A 44 -15.42 9.35 4.42
C SER A 44 -16.60 9.96 5.18
N ALA A 45 -16.49 10.01 6.51
CA ALA A 45 -17.53 10.58 7.36
C ALA A 45 -17.77 12.05 6.96
N GLY A 46 -19.02 12.38 6.63
CA GLY A 46 -19.41 13.74 6.22
C GLY A 46 -18.72 14.25 4.96
N PHE A 47 -18.23 13.38 4.06
CA PHE A 47 -17.47 13.75 2.87
C PHE A 47 -16.20 14.57 3.18
N SER A 48 -15.63 14.38 4.38
CA SER A 48 -14.49 15.15 4.86
C SER A 48 -13.22 14.93 4.04
N GLN A 49 -13.07 13.76 3.41
CA GLN A 49 -11.84 13.36 2.71
C GLN A 49 -10.60 13.59 3.58
N GLY A 50 -10.71 13.34 4.90
CA GLY A 50 -9.67 13.68 5.89
C GLY A 50 -8.38 12.86 5.83
N GLN A 51 -8.12 12.18 4.70
CA GLN A 51 -6.91 11.39 4.47
C GLN A 51 -6.04 12.09 3.43
N SER A 52 -4.74 12.12 3.71
CA SER A 52 -3.71 12.55 2.75
C SER A 52 -2.80 11.38 2.43
N PHE A 53 -2.45 11.22 1.17
CA PHE A 53 -1.50 10.22 0.70
C PHE A 53 -0.22 10.92 0.23
N VAL A 54 0.93 10.49 0.75
CA VAL A 54 2.26 10.97 0.33
C VAL A 54 3.00 9.81 -0.30
N VAL A 55 3.31 9.90 -1.59
CA VAL A 55 4.12 8.89 -2.29
C VAL A 55 5.58 9.27 -2.16
N VAL A 56 6.37 8.39 -1.54
CA VAL A 56 7.81 8.60 -1.33
C VAL A 56 8.59 7.64 -2.23
N THR A 57 9.17 8.18 -3.31
CA THR A 57 9.99 7.40 -4.26
C THR A 57 11.49 7.58 -4.05
N ASP A 58 11.92 8.70 -3.46
CA ASP A 58 13.32 8.97 -3.17
C ASP A 58 13.89 7.97 -2.17
N THR A 59 14.97 7.28 -2.57
CA THR A 59 15.59 6.21 -1.78
C THR A 59 16.16 6.73 -0.46
N ALA A 60 16.75 7.92 -0.45
CA ALA A 60 17.32 8.50 0.78
C ALA A 60 16.21 8.81 1.80
N THR A 61 15.10 9.39 1.34
CA THR A 61 13.93 9.68 2.18
C THR A 61 13.29 8.40 2.71
N ARG A 62 13.15 7.36 1.87
CA ARG A 62 12.66 6.03 2.30
C ARG A 62 13.56 5.42 3.38
N GLY A 63 14.88 5.51 3.23
CA GLY A 63 15.84 5.03 4.22
C GLY A 63 15.65 5.71 5.59
N ARG A 64 15.51 7.04 5.60
CA ARG A 64 15.26 7.80 6.84
C ARG A 64 13.94 7.44 7.50
N ILE A 65 12.89 7.17 6.72
CA ILE A 65 11.61 6.70 7.25
C ILE A 65 11.78 5.32 7.91
N ALA A 66 12.51 4.40 7.26
CA ALA A 66 12.78 3.07 7.82
C ALA A 66 13.59 3.13 9.13
N GLU A 67 14.57 4.04 9.21
CA GLU A 67 15.32 4.29 10.45
C GLU A 67 14.40 4.80 11.58
N LEU A 68 13.54 5.79 11.30
CA LEU A 68 12.59 6.33 12.28
C LEU A 68 11.52 5.31 12.70
N ALA A 69 11.21 4.35 11.83
CA ALA A 69 10.30 3.25 12.11
C ALA A 69 10.98 2.07 12.83
N GLU A 70 12.28 2.18 13.16
CA GLU A 70 13.07 1.14 13.82
C GLU A 70 13.09 -0.20 13.04
N GLU A 71 13.04 -0.13 11.70
CA GLU A 71 12.90 -1.31 10.81
C GLU A 71 14.02 -2.33 11.04
N SER A 72 15.25 -1.89 11.31
CA SER A 72 16.38 -2.78 11.61
C SER A 72 16.14 -3.64 12.86
N GLN A 73 15.49 -3.09 13.88
CA GLN A 73 15.13 -3.83 15.09
C GLN A 73 13.95 -4.76 14.83
N TYR A 74 12.98 -4.33 14.01
CA TYR A 74 11.83 -5.14 13.60
C TYR A 74 12.28 -6.40 12.85
N VAL A 75 13.18 -6.25 11.88
CA VAL A 75 13.79 -7.37 11.13
C VAL A 75 14.65 -8.23 12.05
N ALA A 76 15.44 -7.65 12.96
CA ALA A 76 16.27 -8.41 13.90
C ALA A 76 15.46 -9.29 14.86
N GLN A 77 14.20 -8.93 15.13
CA GLN A 77 13.26 -9.75 15.91
C GLN A 77 12.62 -10.89 15.09
N GLY A 78 12.96 -11.02 13.80
CA GLY A 78 12.48 -12.07 12.91
C GLY A 78 11.10 -11.79 12.31
N PHE A 79 10.70 -10.52 12.21
CA PHE A 79 9.41 -10.12 11.67
C PHE A 79 9.45 -9.75 10.17
N ASP A 80 10.40 -10.27 9.40
CA ASP A 80 10.49 -10.08 7.94
C ASP A 80 9.65 -11.07 7.10
#